data_AF-A0A031HS12-F1
#
_entry.id   AF-A0A031HS12-F1
#
_cell.length_a   1.000
_cell.length_b   1.000
_cell.length_c   1.000
_cell.angle_alpha   90.00
_cell.angle_beta   90.00
_cell.angle_gamma   90.00
#
_symmetry.space_group_name_H-M   'P 1'
#
loop_
_entity.id
_entity.type
_entity.pdbx_description
1 polymer ?
#
loop_
_entity_poly.entity_id
_entity_poly.type
_entity_poly.pdbx_seq_one_letter_code
_entity_poly.pdbx_strand_id
1 'polypeptide(L)'
;MRFHLRPVHFVDSPVTQADGAVARLAGGLQWFAGYEVIEAGRRRTIPVTEVATLGEHAVRLHAAITAPRAPLHLGERTLRLDQPLVAGILNVTPDSFSDGGGYGDDPAAAAAAGVDMAAAGAALIDLGGESTRPGAAAVWEGDEIARILPVVERLARSGTPVSIDTRKAAVMRAALAAGAHIVNDVSALLWDDEALGVVAAAACPVVLMHSPDPKQGGHARTGYRDVLTEVFDWLEARIAAVVAAGVDRARIVVDPGIGFGKTLAENLALINGLAIFHGLGCAIMLGASRKRMIGALDHEAPVAERLGGSLTLALKGAEAGVQILRVHDVKASVQALRVWRGLRDQALVGG
;
A
#
# COMPACT_ATOMS: atom_id res chain seq x y z
N MET A 1 12.65 -26.39 -0.96
CA MET A 1 13.63 -25.34 -1.31
C MET A 1 12.88 -24.01 -1.32
N ARG A 2 13.40 -22.95 -0.68
CA ARG A 2 12.69 -21.67 -0.56
C ARG A 2 12.93 -20.86 -1.83
N PHE A 3 11.88 -20.66 -2.63
CA PHE A 3 11.88 -19.81 -3.81
C PHE A 3 10.66 -18.90 -3.78
N HIS A 4 10.74 -17.83 -4.57
CA HIS A 4 9.66 -16.86 -4.77
C HIS A 4 9.19 -16.88 -6.21
N LEU A 5 7.93 -16.52 -6.42
CA LEU A 5 7.34 -16.38 -7.75
C LEU A 5 6.91 -14.93 -7.97
N ARG A 6 7.48 -14.28 -8.98
CA ARG A 6 7.05 -12.96 -9.43
C ARG A 6 6.28 -13.10 -10.76
N PRO A 7 5.02 -12.66 -10.83
CA PRO A 7 4.30 -12.54 -12.10
C PRO A 7 5.07 -11.67 -13.11
N VAL A 8 5.24 -12.18 -14.33
CA VAL A 8 5.91 -11.51 -15.46
C VAL A 8 5.17 -11.83 -16.76
N HIS A 9 5.57 -11.19 -17.87
CA HIS A 9 4.90 -11.31 -19.17
C HIS A 9 3.41 -10.94 -19.06
N PHE A 10 3.15 -9.71 -18.58
CA PHE A 10 1.80 -9.17 -18.54
C PHE A 10 1.25 -9.06 -19.96
N VAL A 11 -0.01 -9.45 -20.13
CA VAL A 11 -0.71 -9.37 -21.42
C VAL A 11 -1.78 -8.29 -21.35
N ASP A 12 -2.04 -7.64 -22.49
CA ASP A 12 -3.09 -6.63 -22.57
C ASP A 12 -4.49 -7.22 -22.49
N SER A 13 -4.67 -8.43 -23.03
CA SER A 13 -5.96 -9.11 -23.05
C SER A 13 -5.77 -10.63 -22.93
N PRO A 14 -6.63 -11.31 -22.15
CA PRO A 14 -6.67 -12.77 -22.15
C PRO A 14 -7.37 -13.35 -23.40
N VAL A 15 -8.13 -12.54 -24.15
CA VAL A 15 -9.03 -13.01 -25.22
C VAL A 15 -8.29 -13.69 -26.37
N THR A 16 -7.06 -13.25 -26.66
CA THR A 16 -6.23 -13.80 -27.74
C THR A 16 -5.32 -14.94 -27.29
N GLN A 17 -5.40 -15.34 -26.02
CA GLN A 17 -4.51 -16.32 -25.41
C GLN A 17 -5.18 -17.69 -25.39
N ALA A 18 -4.38 -18.75 -25.52
CA ALA A 18 -4.89 -20.11 -25.34
C ALA A 18 -5.39 -20.32 -23.90
N ASP A 19 -6.40 -21.18 -23.73
CA ASP A 19 -6.94 -21.51 -22.42
C ASP A 19 -5.84 -21.99 -21.46
N GLY A 20 -5.78 -21.39 -20.27
CA GLY A 20 -4.78 -21.69 -19.26
C GLY A 20 -3.38 -21.11 -19.51
N ALA A 21 -3.13 -20.46 -20.67
CA ALA A 21 -1.84 -19.84 -20.96
C ALA A 21 -1.59 -18.55 -20.15
N VAL A 22 -2.66 -17.94 -19.62
CA VAL A 22 -2.58 -16.75 -18.76
C VAL A 22 -3.40 -16.92 -17.50
N ALA A 23 -3.00 -16.20 -16.45
CA ALA A 23 -3.71 -16.14 -15.19
C ALA A 23 -4.10 -14.71 -14.82
N ARG A 24 -5.25 -14.57 -14.17
CA ARG A 24 -5.75 -13.29 -13.65
C ARG A 24 -5.03 -12.95 -12.36
N LEU A 25 -4.47 -11.76 -12.26
CA LEU A 25 -3.75 -11.32 -11.07
C LEU A 25 -4.73 -10.80 -10.01
N ALA A 26 -4.75 -11.43 -8.84
CA ALA A 26 -5.48 -11.00 -7.65
C ALA A 26 -6.98 -10.66 -7.86
N GLY A 27 -7.63 -11.29 -8.86
CA GLY A 27 -9.00 -10.97 -9.28
C GLY A 27 -9.20 -9.59 -9.93
N GLY A 28 -8.11 -8.86 -10.21
CA GLY A 28 -8.13 -7.51 -10.75
C GLY A 28 -8.24 -7.43 -12.27
N LEU A 29 -7.75 -6.35 -12.88
CA LEU A 29 -7.81 -6.12 -14.33
C LEU A 29 -6.58 -6.63 -15.11
N GLN A 30 -5.56 -7.12 -14.40
CA GLN A 30 -4.28 -7.53 -14.99
C GLN A 30 -4.20 -9.04 -15.20
N TRP A 31 -3.53 -9.44 -16.28
CA TRP A 31 -3.28 -10.82 -16.67
C TRP A 31 -1.80 -11.01 -16.98
N PHE A 32 -1.27 -12.21 -16.71
CA PHE A 32 0.14 -12.52 -16.91
C PHE A 32 0.33 -13.96 -17.41
N ALA A 33 1.39 -14.20 -18.18
CA ALA A 33 1.67 -15.47 -18.84
C ALA A 33 2.86 -16.24 -18.26
N GLY A 34 3.67 -15.63 -17.38
CA GLY A 34 4.85 -16.29 -16.84
C GLY A 34 5.16 -15.92 -15.38
N TYR A 35 6.03 -16.72 -14.79
CA TYR A 35 6.64 -16.46 -13.50
C TYR A 35 8.15 -16.35 -13.64
N GLU A 36 8.73 -15.29 -13.08
CA GLU A 36 10.14 -15.31 -12.70
C GLU A 36 10.26 -16.05 -11.37
N VAL A 37 10.94 -17.19 -11.40
CA VAL A 37 11.32 -17.98 -10.24
C VAL A 37 12.63 -17.43 -9.70
N ILE A 38 12.61 -16.97 -8.45
CA ILE A 38 13.78 -16.43 -7.75
C ILE A 38 14.21 -17.43 -6.68
N GLU A 39 15.40 -17.99 -6.80
CA GLU A 39 15.92 -19.01 -5.89
C GLU A 39 17.43 -18.86 -5.71
N ALA A 40 17.89 -18.69 -4.47
CA ALA A 40 19.32 -18.57 -4.14
C ALA A 40 20.07 -17.55 -5.04
N GLY A 41 19.44 -16.41 -5.35
CA GLY A 41 20.00 -15.36 -6.21
C GLY A 41 19.94 -15.65 -7.72
N ARG A 42 19.48 -16.83 -8.14
CA ARG A 42 19.24 -17.16 -9.55
C ARG A 42 17.82 -16.80 -9.93
N ARG A 43 17.64 -16.36 -11.17
CA ARG A 43 16.35 -15.99 -11.75
C ARG A 43 16.15 -16.76 -13.05
N ARG A 44 15.01 -17.41 -13.19
CA ARG A 44 14.60 -18.07 -14.44
C ARG A 44 13.11 -17.85 -14.67
N THR A 45 12.70 -17.76 -15.92
CA THR A 45 11.29 -17.61 -16.26
C THR A 45 10.70 -18.95 -16.64
N ILE A 46 9.48 -19.22 -16.17
CA ILE A 46 8.64 -20.35 -16.60
C ILE A 46 7.27 -19.82 -17.05
N PRO A 47 6.56 -20.49 -17.97
CA PRO A 47 5.18 -20.14 -18.27
C PRO A 47 4.26 -20.51 -17.08
N VAL A 48 3.12 -19.83 -16.99
CA VAL A 48 2.09 -20.12 -15.95
C VAL A 48 1.65 -21.58 -16.00
N THR A 49 1.56 -22.18 -17.19
CA THR A 49 1.18 -23.58 -17.41
C THR A 49 2.12 -24.58 -16.72
N GLU A 50 3.37 -24.19 -16.46
CA GLU A 50 4.37 -25.05 -15.84
C GLU A 50 4.50 -24.84 -14.33
N VAL A 51 3.75 -23.91 -13.72
CA VAL A 51 3.93 -23.57 -12.29
C VAL A 51 3.76 -24.77 -11.36
N ALA A 52 2.83 -25.68 -11.69
CA ALA A 52 2.58 -26.88 -10.89
C ALA A 52 3.78 -27.86 -10.90
N THR A 53 4.64 -27.82 -11.92
CA THR A 53 5.83 -28.68 -12.03
C THR A 53 6.89 -28.35 -10.98
N LEU A 54 6.82 -27.16 -10.37
CA LEU A 54 7.72 -26.73 -9.30
C LEU A 54 7.31 -27.25 -7.90
N GLY A 55 6.22 -28.01 -7.81
CA GLY A 55 5.74 -28.65 -6.59
C GLY A 55 4.73 -27.83 -5.77
N GLU A 56 4.32 -28.37 -4.62
CA GLU A 56 3.20 -27.83 -3.82
C GLU A 56 3.37 -26.38 -3.38
N HIS A 57 4.61 -25.95 -3.10
CA HIS A 57 4.88 -24.56 -2.72
C HIS A 57 4.52 -23.58 -3.84
N ALA A 58 4.85 -23.92 -5.09
CA ALA A 58 4.48 -23.10 -6.24
C ALA A 58 2.96 -23.09 -6.47
N VAL A 59 2.27 -24.21 -6.24
CA VAL A 59 0.81 -24.28 -6.31
C VAL A 59 0.16 -23.35 -5.27
N ARG A 60 0.66 -23.34 -4.03
CA ARG A 60 0.18 -22.42 -2.99
C ARG A 60 0.43 -20.96 -3.34
N LEU A 61 1.64 -20.62 -3.82
CA LEU A 61 1.95 -19.27 -4.25
C LEU A 61 1.09 -18.85 -5.45
N HIS A 62 0.90 -19.71 -6.44
CA HIS A 62 0.02 -19.47 -7.57
C HIS A 62 -1.40 -19.16 -7.11
N ALA A 63 -1.97 -19.98 -6.22
CA ALA A 63 -3.29 -19.75 -5.66
C ALA A 63 -3.38 -18.41 -4.91
N ALA A 64 -2.39 -18.05 -4.09
CA ALA A 64 -2.34 -16.76 -3.40
C ALA A 64 -2.23 -15.57 -4.38
N ILE A 65 -1.47 -15.72 -5.46
CA ILE A 65 -1.27 -14.71 -6.49
C ILE A 65 -2.56 -14.46 -7.29
N THR A 66 -3.31 -15.50 -7.62
CA THR A 66 -4.49 -15.40 -8.49
C THR A 66 -5.80 -15.20 -7.74
N ALA A 67 -5.84 -15.50 -6.43
CA ALA A 67 -7.03 -15.32 -5.60
C ALA A 67 -7.55 -13.87 -5.59
N PRO A 68 -8.84 -13.63 -5.83
CA PRO A 68 -9.45 -12.32 -5.66
C PRO A 68 -9.22 -11.75 -4.26
N ARG A 69 -8.93 -10.45 -4.17
CA ARG A 69 -8.84 -9.78 -2.87
C ARG A 69 -10.24 -9.50 -2.32
N ALA A 70 -10.49 -9.95 -1.10
CA ALA A 70 -11.74 -9.69 -0.40
C ALA A 70 -11.96 -8.17 -0.25
N PRO A 71 -13.20 -7.68 -0.37
CA PRO A 71 -13.48 -6.27 -0.17
C PRO A 71 -13.25 -5.87 1.30
N LEU A 72 -12.88 -4.61 1.53
CA LEU A 72 -12.80 -4.05 2.88
C LEU A 72 -14.15 -3.40 3.23
N HIS A 73 -14.73 -3.82 4.35
CA HIS A 73 -15.97 -3.25 4.89
C HIS A 73 -15.61 -2.18 5.93
N LEU A 74 -15.89 -0.92 5.61
CA LEU A 74 -15.53 0.27 6.39
C LEU A 74 -16.83 1.00 6.76
N GLY A 75 -17.48 0.55 7.83
CA GLY A 75 -18.81 1.03 8.21
C GLY A 75 -19.83 0.71 7.13
N GLU A 76 -20.52 1.73 6.61
CA GLU A 76 -21.50 1.58 5.52
C GLU A 76 -20.84 1.48 4.13
N ARG A 77 -19.53 1.72 4.02
CA ARG A 77 -18.80 1.68 2.75
C ARG A 77 -18.14 0.33 2.54
N THR A 78 -18.16 -0.15 1.30
CA THR A 78 -17.42 -1.35 0.89
C THR A 78 -16.42 -0.97 -0.19
N LEU A 79 -15.13 -1.16 0.09
CA LEU A 79 -14.05 -0.96 -0.87
C LEU A 79 -13.78 -2.26 -1.62
N ARG A 80 -14.16 -2.30 -2.90
CA ARG A 80 -13.88 -3.45 -3.78
C ARG A 80 -12.43 -3.36 -4.26
N LEU A 81 -11.67 -4.42 -3.99
CA LEU A 81 -10.24 -4.50 -4.30
C LEU A 81 -9.96 -5.20 -5.65
N ASP A 82 -10.93 -5.16 -6.57
CA ASP A 82 -10.86 -5.68 -7.94
C ASP A 82 -10.31 -4.65 -8.95
N GLN A 83 -9.97 -3.45 -8.49
CA GLN A 83 -9.37 -2.36 -9.25
C GLN A 83 -8.50 -1.48 -8.33
N PRO A 84 -7.53 -0.71 -8.87
CA PRO A 84 -6.75 0.22 -8.06
C PRO A 84 -7.66 1.34 -7.50
N LEU A 85 -7.56 1.55 -6.20
CA LEU A 85 -8.23 2.59 -5.44
C LEU A 85 -7.22 3.66 -5.01
N VAL A 86 -7.69 4.89 -4.82
CA VAL A 86 -6.85 6.00 -4.34
C VAL A 86 -7.09 6.23 -2.85
N ALA A 87 -6.01 6.25 -2.07
CA ALA A 87 -5.99 6.77 -0.71
C ALA A 87 -5.35 8.16 -0.69
N GLY A 88 -6.12 9.18 -0.32
CA GLY A 88 -5.64 10.56 -0.23
C GLY A 88 -4.88 10.80 1.06
N ILE A 89 -3.64 11.30 0.97
CA ILE A 89 -2.82 11.64 2.13
C ILE A 89 -3.29 12.97 2.71
N LEU A 90 -3.66 12.97 3.99
CA LEU A 90 -4.00 14.17 4.76
C LEU A 90 -3.10 14.24 6.00
N ASN A 91 -2.05 15.06 5.95
CA ASN A 91 -1.18 15.29 7.11
C ASN A 91 -1.66 16.50 7.90
N VAL A 92 -1.82 16.34 9.21
CA VAL A 92 -2.20 17.41 10.16
C VAL A 92 -1.06 17.70 11.13
N THR A 93 0.10 18.02 10.57
CA THR A 93 1.33 18.36 11.30
C THR A 93 1.64 19.84 11.18
N PRO A 94 2.21 20.52 12.20
CA PRO A 94 2.60 21.93 12.09
C PRO A 94 3.54 22.25 10.91
N ASP A 95 4.37 21.29 10.51
CA ASP A 95 5.38 21.43 9.44
C ASP A 95 4.85 21.14 8.01
N SER A 96 3.54 20.89 7.83
CA SER A 96 2.95 20.47 6.55
C SER A 96 2.89 21.56 5.47
N PHE A 97 3.44 22.76 5.73
CA PHE A 97 3.62 23.83 4.73
C PHE A 97 4.38 23.35 3.48
N SER A 98 5.23 22.33 3.59
CA SER A 98 5.96 21.76 2.44
C SER A 98 5.17 20.75 1.58
N ASP A 99 4.04 20.22 2.09
CA ASP A 99 3.24 19.19 1.43
C ASP A 99 1.97 19.74 0.76
N GLY A 100 1.74 21.05 0.85
CA GLY A 100 0.54 21.72 0.33
C GLY A 100 -0.67 21.69 1.28
N GLY A 101 -0.52 21.11 2.47
CA GLY A 101 -1.53 21.07 3.51
C GLY A 101 -1.29 22.16 4.56
N GLY A 102 -1.53 23.42 4.20
CA GLY A 102 -1.42 24.57 5.12
C GLY A 102 -2.64 24.75 6.00
N TYR A 103 -3.14 23.69 6.65
CA TYR A 103 -4.37 23.76 7.44
C TYR A 103 -4.15 24.30 8.86
N GLY A 104 -2.89 24.43 9.31
CA GLY A 104 -2.55 24.90 10.66
C GLY A 104 -3.21 24.06 11.76
N ASP A 105 -3.52 24.69 12.88
CA ASP A 105 -4.31 24.11 13.98
C ASP A 105 -5.83 24.22 13.73
N ASP A 106 -6.30 24.22 12.47
CA ASP A 106 -7.73 24.24 12.12
C ASP A 106 -8.23 22.85 11.64
N PRO A 107 -8.83 22.05 12.53
CA PRO A 107 -9.41 20.77 12.17
C PRO A 107 -10.56 20.85 11.17
N ALA A 108 -11.28 21.98 11.08
CA ALA A 108 -12.38 22.13 10.13
C ALA A 108 -11.83 22.27 8.71
N ALA A 109 -10.76 23.05 8.51
CA ALA A 109 -10.08 23.17 7.23
C ALA A 109 -9.47 21.83 6.79
N ALA A 110 -8.81 21.11 7.69
CA ALA A 110 -8.25 19.78 7.39
C ALA A 110 -9.35 18.77 7.00
N ALA A 111 -10.46 18.74 7.73
CA ALA A 111 -11.59 17.87 7.40
C ALA A 111 -12.24 18.25 6.05
N ALA A 112 -12.39 19.55 5.77
CA ALA A 112 -12.91 20.02 4.48
C ALA A 112 -12.02 19.55 3.32
N ALA A 113 -10.70 19.63 3.46
CA ALA A 113 -9.77 19.10 2.46
C ALA A 113 -9.89 17.59 2.26
N GLY A 114 -10.09 16.82 3.33
CA GLY A 114 -10.37 15.38 3.20
C GLY A 114 -11.69 15.09 2.47
N VAL A 115 -12.73 15.90 2.69
CA VAL A 115 -13.99 15.82 1.93
C VAL A 115 -13.77 16.17 0.46
N ASP A 116 -12.97 17.19 0.15
CA ASP A 116 -12.63 17.58 -1.22
C ASP A 116 -11.85 16.47 -1.94
N MET A 117 -10.92 15.80 -1.26
CA MET A 117 -10.23 14.62 -1.78
C MET A 117 -11.19 13.47 -2.08
N ALA A 118 -12.15 13.20 -1.18
CA ALA A 118 -13.18 12.19 -1.41
C ALA A 118 -14.06 12.56 -2.62
N ALA A 119 -14.47 13.83 -2.74
CA ALA A 119 -15.21 14.34 -3.90
C ALA A 119 -14.42 14.24 -5.21
N ALA A 120 -13.08 14.40 -5.14
CA ALA A 120 -12.18 14.19 -6.28
C ALA A 120 -12.00 12.70 -6.66
N GLY A 121 -12.50 11.77 -5.84
CA GLY A 121 -12.53 10.34 -6.12
C GLY A 121 -11.57 9.49 -5.28
N ALA A 122 -11.01 10.03 -4.19
CA ALA A 122 -10.34 9.19 -3.19
C ALA A 122 -11.34 8.21 -2.58
N ALA A 123 -10.97 6.93 -2.51
CA ALA A 123 -11.77 5.89 -1.90
C ALA A 123 -11.70 5.93 -0.36
N LEU A 124 -10.60 6.45 0.18
CA LEU A 124 -10.38 6.69 1.60
C LEU A 124 -9.39 7.84 1.81
N ILE A 125 -9.40 8.41 3.00
CA ILE A 125 -8.43 9.42 3.46
C ILE A 125 -7.53 8.78 4.49
N ASP A 126 -6.22 8.89 4.29
CA ASP A 126 -5.20 8.43 5.22
C ASP A 126 -4.66 9.63 6.00
N LEU A 127 -5.09 9.72 7.26
CA LEU A 127 -4.86 10.86 8.14
C LEU A 127 -3.64 10.59 9.04
N GLY A 128 -2.62 11.45 8.97
CA GLY A 128 -1.43 11.38 9.81
C GLY A 128 -1.27 12.59 10.73
N GLY A 129 -1.10 12.35 12.03
CA GLY A 129 -0.84 13.40 13.04
C GLY A 129 0.64 13.58 13.42
N GLU A 130 1.50 12.65 13.00
CA GLU A 130 2.94 12.63 13.25
C GLU A 130 3.71 12.53 11.92
N SER A 131 4.80 13.29 11.79
CA SER A 131 5.71 13.14 10.66
C SER A 131 6.58 11.90 10.85
N THR A 132 6.48 10.93 9.95
CA THR A 132 7.35 9.74 9.93
C THR A 132 8.63 9.96 9.11
N ARG A 133 9.04 11.23 8.90
CA ARG A 133 10.25 11.57 8.14
C ARG A 133 11.51 11.29 8.98
N PRO A 134 12.65 10.92 8.36
CA PRO A 134 13.90 10.78 9.08
C PRO A 134 14.25 12.04 9.88
N GLY A 135 14.49 11.89 11.18
CA GLY A 135 14.87 12.98 12.09
C GLY A 135 13.72 13.83 12.64
N ALA A 136 12.45 13.51 12.34
CA ALA A 136 11.32 14.17 12.98
C ALA A 136 11.26 13.85 14.49
N ALA A 137 10.97 14.86 15.32
CA ALA A 137 10.80 14.66 16.75
C ALA A 137 9.54 13.82 17.01
N ALA A 138 9.63 12.86 17.94
CA ALA A 138 8.47 12.12 18.38
C ALA A 138 7.48 13.07 19.06
N VAL A 139 6.22 13.02 18.63
CA VAL A 139 5.13 13.81 19.22
C VAL A 139 4.56 13.03 20.41
N TRP A 140 4.23 13.70 21.51
CA TRP A 140 3.53 13.02 22.60
C TRP A 140 2.16 12.52 22.12
N GLU A 141 1.77 11.31 22.52
CA GLU A 141 0.54 10.66 22.03
C GLU A 141 -0.72 11.48 22.30
N GLY A 142 -0.79 12.20 23.42
CA GLY A 142 -1.93 13.08 23.72
C GLY A 142 -2.02 14.29 22.78
N ASP A 143 -0.89 14.84 22.34
CA ASP A 143 -0.87 15.93 21.35
C ASP A 143 -1.29 15.43 19.97
N GLU A 144 -0.83 14.24 19.58
CA GLU A 144 -1.24 13.61 18.33
C GLU A 144 -2.75 13.35 18.34
N ILE A 145 -3.28 12.76 19.42
CA ILE A 145 -4.72 12.52 19.63
C ILE A 145 -5.51 13.83 19.53
N ALA A 146 -5.11 14.88 20.25
CA ALA A 146 -5.80 16.17 20.23
C ALA A 146 -5.89 16.79 18.83
N ARG A 147 -4.88 16.56 17.99
CA ARG A 147 -4.87 17.04 16.59
C ARG A 147 -5.77 16.22 15.68
N ILE A 148 -5.70 14.89 15.75
CA ILE A 148 -6.39 14.02 14.79
C ILE A 148 -7.88 13.88 15.09
N LEU A 149 -8.29 13.82 16.36
CA LEU A 149 -9.65 13.42 16.73
C LEU A 149 -10.73 14.32 16.11
N PRO A 150 -10.62 15.66 16.18
CA PRO A 150 -11.65 16.52 15.61
C PRO A 150 -11.75 16.39 14.08
N VAL A 151 -10.68 15.97 13.41
CA VAL A 151 -10.66 15.71 11.96
C VAL A 151 -11.31 14.35 11.65
N VAL A 152 -10.93 13.29 12.38
CA VAL A 152 -11.51 11.95 12.24
C VAL A 152 -13.03 12.00 12.41
N GLU A 153 -13.52 12.64 13.47
CA GLU A 153 -14.96 12.72 13.73
C GLU A 153 -15.72 13.43 12.61
N ARG A 154 -15.16 14.51 12.04
CA ARG A 154 -15.79 15.26 10.95
C ARG A 154 -15.82 14.44 9.67
N LEU A 155 -14.74 13.75 9.32
CA LEU A 155 -14.67 12.88 8.15
C LEU A 155 -15.60 11.66 8.30
N ALA A 156 -15.66 11.07 9.49
CA ALA A 156 -16.57 9.96 9.76
C ALA A 156 -18.05 10.41 9.60
N ARG A 157 -18.41 11.58 10.13
CA ARG A 157 -19.76 12.16 9.96
C ARG A 157 -20.11 12.48 8.50
N SER A 158 -19.12 12.79 7.65
CA SER A 158 -19.36 12.98 6.21
C SER A 158 -19.47 11.66 5.43
N GLY A 159 -19.32 10.50 6.08
CA GLY A 159 -19.35 9.19 5.45
C GLY A 159 -18.10 8.87 4.62
N THR A 160 -17.00 9.59 4.88
CA THR A 160 -15.69 9.38 4.25
C THR A 160 -14.93 8.29 5.01
N PRO A 161 -14.50 7.19 4.36
CA PRO A 161 -13.65 6.21 5.02
C PRO A 161 -12.31 6.81 5.45
N VAL A 162 -11.93 6.57 6.70
CA VAL A 162 -10.71 7.11 7.30
C VAL A 162 -9.76 5.97 7.68
N SER A 163 -8.54 6.06 7.19
CA SER A 163 -7.37 5.33 7.70
C SER A 163 -6.57 6.25 8.61
N ILE A 164 -6.08 5.73 9.73
CA ILE A 164 -5.21 6.47 10.64
C ILE A 164 -3.75 6.00 10.48
N ASP A 165 -2.88 6.92 10.06
CA ASP A 165 -1.44 6.70 9.92
C ASP A 165 -0.76 6.95 11.27
N THR A 166 -0.58 5.89 12.05
CA THR A 166 0.06 5.95 13.37
C THR A 166 0.67 4.61 13.77
N ARG A 167 1.65 4.70 14.66
CA ARG A 167 2.39 3.57 15.25
C ARG A 167 2.15 3.40 16.75
N LYS A 168 1.29 4.24 17.34
CA LYS A 168 1.03 4.31 18.80
C LYS A 168 -0.34 3.74 19.12
N ALA A 169 -0.39 2.78 20.04
CA ALA A 169 -1.62 2.06 20.39
C ALA A 169 -2.67 2.99 20.99
N ALA A 170 -2.27 3.98 21.80
CA ALA A 170 -3.17 4.99 22.35
C ALA A 170 -3.89 5.80 21.25
N VAL A 171 -3.15 6.20 20.21
CA VAL A 171 -3.68 6.95 19.06
C VAL A 171 -4.61 6.06 18.23
N MET A 172 -4.24 4.80 17.99
CA MET A 172 -5.09 3.81 17.31
C MET A 172 -6.44 3.66 18.02
N ARG A 173 -6.44 3.45 19.35
CA ARG A 173 -7.67 3.31 20.15
C ARG A 173 -8.57 4.54 20.04
N ALA A 174 -7.98 5.72 20.20
CA ALA A 174 -8.73 6.98 20.16
C ALA A 174 -9.34 7.23 18.77
N ALA A 175 -8.56 7.04 17.71
CA ALA A 175 -9.01 7.24 16.33
C ALA A 175 -10.12 6.25 15.94
N LEU A 176 -9.98 4.96 16.28
CA LEU A 176 -11.01 3.95 16.02
C LEU A 176 -12.31 4.27 16.78
N ALA A 177 -12.21 4.69 18.04
CA ALA A 177 -13.38 5.12 18.82
C ALA A 177 -14.08 6.37 18.22
N ALA A 178 -13.33 7.23 17.55
CA ALA A 178 -13.84 8.42 16.86
C ALA A 178 -14.40 8.16 15.45
N GLY A 179 -14.29 6.93 14.93
CA GLY A 179 -14.82 6.54 13.62
C GLY A 179 -13.78 6.33 12.52
N ALA A 180 -12.50 6.21 12.86
CA ALA A 180 -11.52 5.65 11.92
C ALA A 180 -11.84 4.17 11.65
N HIS A 181 -11.49 3.69 10.45
CA HIS A 181 -11.86 2.36 9.98
C HIS A 181 -10.65 1.46 9.73
N ILE A 182 -9.49 2.04 9.43
CA ILE A 182 -8.25 1.30 9.12
C ILE A 182 -7.13 1.86 9.98
N VAL A 183 -6.26 0.99 10.48
CA VAL A 183 -4.96 1.38 11.03
C VAL A 183 -3.89 1.21 9.96
N ASN A 184 -3.17 2.28 9.61
CA ASN A 184 -2.02 2.24 8.75
C ASN A 184 -0.75 2.42 9.59
N ASP A 185 0.06 1.37 9.74
CA ASP A 185 1.22 1.40 10.63
C ASP A 185 2.52 1.11 9.87
N VAL A 186 3.34 2.15 9.76
CA VAL A 186 4.68 2.12 9.16
C VAL A 186 5.67 1.18 9.89
N SER A 187 5.35 0.76 11.12
CA SER A 187 6.11 -0.19 11.93
C SER A 187 5.52 -1.61 11.90
N ALA A 188 4.40 -1.81 11.21
CA ALA A 188 3.67 -3.08 11.16
C ALA A 188 3.32 -3.66 12.55
N LEU A 189 2.89 -2.80 13.48
CA LEU A 189 2.49 -3.13 14.85
C LEU A 189 3.66 -3.63 15.71
N LEU A 190 4.87 -3.11 15.46
CA LEU A 190 6.08 -3.47 16.20
C LEU A 190 6.67 -2.32 17.02
N TRP A 191 6.27 -1.07 16.76
CA TRP A 191 6.74 0.08 17.54
C TRP A 191 6.19 0.08 18.96
N ASP A 192 4.87 -0.12 19.09
CA ASP A 192 4.15 -0.17 20.36
C ASP A 192 3.67 -1.60 20.59
N ASP A 193 4.08 -2.21 21.72
CA ASP A 193 3.78 -3.60 22.04
C ASP A 193 2.26 -3.84 22.25
N GLU A 194 1.46 -2.79 22.53
CA GLU A 194 0.00 -2.89 22.63
C GLU A 194 -0.72 -2.84 21.27
N ALA A 195 -0.06 -2.36 20.20
CA ALA A 195 -0.71 -2.06 18.92
C ALA A 195 -1.39 -3.29 18.30
N LEU A 196 -0.75 -4.46 18.40
CA LEU A 196 -1.32 -5.72 17.90
C LEU A 196 -2.61 -6.09 18.65
N GLY A 197 -2.64 -5.91 19.97
CA GLY A 197 -3.82 -6.17 20.78
C GLY A 197 -4.96 -5.23 20.42
N VAL A 198 -4.67 -3.96 20.14
CA VAL A 198 -5.67 -2.98 19.72
C VAL A 198 -6.31 -3.37 18.39
N VAL A 199 -5.51 -3.68 17.37
CA VAL A 199 -6.02 -4.06 16.05
C VAL A 199 -6.80 -5.38 16.11
N ALA A 200 -6.31 -6.37 16.87
CA ALA A 200 -7.00 -7.64 17.06
C ALA A 200 -8.36 -7.45 17.75
N ALA A 201 -8.42 -6.63 18.81
CA ALA A 201 -9.66 -6.36 19.55
C ALA A 201 -10.67 -5.55 18.72
N ALA A 202 -10.20 -4.53 17.99
CA ALA A 202 -11.05 -3.73 17.11
C ALA A 202 -11.51 -4.50 15.87
N ALA A 203 -10.77 -5.55 15.50
CA ALA A 203 -10.96 -6.33 14.29
C ALA A 203 -11.03 -5.45 13.02
N CYS A 204 -10.33 -4.31 13.01
CA CYS A 204 -10.30 -3.41 11.86
C CYS A 204 -9.30 -3.89 10.80
N PRO A 205 -9.44 -3.48 9.53
CA PRO A 205 -8.35 -3.59 8.58
C PRO A 205 -7.06 -2.90 9.04
N VAL A 206 -5.93 -3.46 8.64
CA VAL A 206 -4.61 -2.95 9.00
C VAL A 206 -3.65 -2.97 7.82
N VAL A 207 -2.91 -1.88 7.62
CA VAL A 207 -1.77 -1.81 6.69
C VAL A 207 -0.49 -2.11 7.46
N LEU A 208 0.21 -3.15 7.04
CA LEU A 208 1.50 -3.57 7.57
C LEU A 208 2.60 -3.16 6.59
N MET A 209 3.35 -2.11 6.93
CA MET A 209 4.46 -1.66 6.10
C MET A 209 5.79 -2.28 6.52
N HIS A 210 6.60 -2.68 5.55
CA HIS A 210 7.99 -3.02 5.80
C HIS A 210 8.83 -1.77 6.08
N SER A 211 9.45 -1.72 7.26
CA SER A 211 10.58 -0.84 7.57
C SER A 211 11.76 -1.65 8.16
N PRO A 212 13.02 -1.35 7.81
CA PRO A 212 14.18 -2.15 8.24
C PRO A 212 14.41 -2.24 9.75
N ASP A 213 14.04 -1.21 10.51
CA ASP A 213 14.12 -1.21 11.98
C ASP A 213 12.87 -0.57 12.58
N PRO A 214 11.75 -1.31 12.61
CA PRO A 214 10.46 -0.74 12.98
C PRO A 214 10.43 -0.27 14.45
N LYS A 215 11.33 -0.77 15.31
CA LYS A 215 11.45 -0.38 16.73
C LYS A 215 12.31 0.87 16.94
N GLN A 216 13.19 1.21 16.01
CA GLN A 216 14.06 2.40 16.08
C GLN A 216 13.75 3.46 15.03
N GLY A 217 12.51 3.48 14.50
CA GLY A 217 12.05 4.53 13.58
C GLY A 217 12.28 4.24 12.10
N GLY A 218 12.60 2.99 11.74
CA GLY A 218 12.46 2.46 10.39
C GLY A 218 13.62 2.74 9.43
N HIS A 219 14.71 3.35 9.89
CA HIS A 219 15.80 3.83 9.02
C HIS A 219 17.18 3.18 9.26
N ALA A 220 17.31 2.28 10.24
CA ALA A 220 18.58 1.68 10.62
C ALA A 220 18.73 0.24 10.06
N ARG A 221 19.25 0.08 8.84
CA ARG A 221 19.83 -1.21 8.39
C ARG A 221 20.90 -1.00 7.34
N THR A 222 21.97 -1.81 7.43
CA THR A 222 23.02 -1.93 6.41
C THR A 222 22.62 -3.02 5.40
N GLY A 223 22.10 -2.60 4.23
CA GLY A 223 22.02 -3.34 2.97
C GLY A 223 21.13 -4.60 2.93
N TYR A 224 20.41 -4.77 1.83
CA TYR A 224 19.80 -6.06 1.47
C TYR A 224 20.72 -6.80 0.48
N ARG A 225 20.78 -8.13 0.56
CA ARG A 225 21.38 -8.97 -0.49
C ARG A 225 20.44 -9.04 -1.70
N ASP A 226 19.15 -9.23 -1.45
CA ASP A 226 18.08 -9.05 -2.43
C ASP A 226 16.88 -8.44 -1.72
N VAL A 227 16.73 -7.12 -1.87
CA VAL A 227 15.66 -6.36 -1.20
C VAL A 227 14.27 -6.91 -1.50
N LEU A 228 14.06 -7.46 -2.69
CA LEU A 228 12.74 -7.91 -3.11
C LEU A 228 12.31 -9.16 -2.33
N THR A 229 13.18 -10.16 -2.28
CA THR A 229 12.90 -11.42 -1.57
C THR A 229 12.97 -11.26 -0.06
N GLU A 230 13.88 -10.43 0.45
CA GLU A 230 14.00 -10.18 1.89
C GLU A 230 12.81 -9.38 2.45
N VAL A 231 12.30 -8.37 1.71
CA VAL A 231 11.09 -7.65 2.11
C VAL A 231 9.86 -8.56 2.03
N PHE A 232 9.77 -9.43 1.03
CA PHE A 232 8.71 -10.44 0.94
C PHE A 232 8.72 -11.36 2.16
N ASP A 233 9.87 -11.96 2.48
CA ASP A 233 10.01 -12.91 3.57
C ASP A 233 9.71 -12.27 4.94
N TRP A 234 10.10 -11.00 5.10
CA TRP A 234 9.82 -10.24 6.31
C TRP A 234 8.31 -9.97 6.46
N LEU A 235 7.64 -9.53 5.39
CA LEU A 235 6.20 -9.30 5.39
C LEU A 235 5.44 -10.62 5.62
N GLU A 236 5.85 -11.72 4.99
CA GLU A 236 5.28 -13.05 5.19
C GLU A 236 5.29 -13.45 6.67
N ALA A 237 6.44 -13.30 7.33
CA ALA A 237 6.59 -13.58 8.76
C ALA A 237 5.72 -12.66 9.63
N ARG A 238 5.65 -11.37 9.28
CA ARG A 238 4.83 -10.41 10.03
C ARG A 238 3.33 -10.71 9.90
N ILE A 239 2.86 -11.02 8.68
CA ILE A 239 1.47 -11.41 8.44
C ILE A 239 1.13 -12.67 9.26
N ALA A 240 2.02 -13.67 9.28
CA ALA A 240 1.81 -14.87 10.08
C ALA A 240 1.62 -14.57 11.58
N ALA A 241 2.44 -13.66 12.14
CA ALA A 241 2.31 -13.23 13.53
C ALA A 241 0.99 -12.48 13.80
N VAL A 242 0.57 -11.61 12.87
CA VAL A 242 -0.68 -10.84 13.00
C VAL A 242 -1.91 -11.76 12.89
N VAL A 243 -1.88 -12.74 11.98
CA VAL A 243 -2.93 -13.75 11.86
C VAL A 243 -3.00 -14.65 13.10
N ALA A 244 -1.84 -15.05 13.65
CA ALA A 244 -1.79 -15.84 14.88
C ALA A 244 -2.38 -15.11 16.10
N ALA A 245 -2.38 -13.78 16.09
CA ALA A 245 -3.01 -12.95 17.11
C ALA A 245 -4.53 -12.73 16.89
N GLY A 246 -5.12 -13.34 15.85
CA GLY A 246 -6.57 -13.36 15.61
C GLY A 246 -7.07 -12.36 14.57
N VAL A 247 -6.18 -11.63 13.89
CA VAL A 247 -6.59 -10.73 12.78
C VAL A 247 -6.80 -11.55 11.51
N ASP A 248 -7.98 -11.43 10.90
CA ASP A 248 -8.27 -12.09 9.62
C ASP A 248 -7.30 -11.61 8.52
N ARG A 249 -6.68 -12.56 7.81
CA ARG A 249 -5.77 -12.25 6.68
C ARG A 249 -6.45 -11.37 5.62
N ALA A 250 -7.75 -11.53 5.40
CA ALA A 250 -8.52 -10.71 4.45
C ALA A 250 -8.58 -9.22 4.85
N ARG A 251 -8.29 -8.89 6.11
CA ARG A 251 -8.22 -7.52 6.65
C ARG A 251 -6.82 -6.93 6.62
N ILE A 252 -5.81 -7.70 6.20
CA ILE A 252 -4.42 -7.25 6.14
C ILE A 252 -4.12 -6.70 4.74
N VAL A 253 -3.57 -5.49 4.72
CA VAL A 253 -2.96 -4.85 3.56
C VAL A 253 -1.45 -4.79 3.81
N VAL A 254 -0.63 -5.03 2.79
CA VAL A 254 0.83 -4.95 2.90
C VAL A 254 1.38 -3.76 2.13
N ASP A 255 2.40 -3.11 2.67
CA ASP A 255 3.14 -2.05 1.98
C ASP A 255 4.65 -2.38 1.98
N PRO A 256 5.33 -2.43 0.82
CA PRO A 256 6.77 -2.71 0.76
C PRO A 256 7.66 -1.59 1.34
N GLY A 257 7.08 -0.45 1.70
CA GLY A 257 7.72 0.66 2.41
C GLY A 257 8.69 1.44 1.54
N ILE A 258 8.21 1.98 0.42
CA ILE A 258 9.03 2.77 -0.50
C ILE A 258 9.55 4.04 0.20
N GLY A 259 10.86 4.24 0.14
CA GLY A 259 11.58 5.34 0.78
C GLY A 259 11.88 5.17 2.27
N PHE A 260 11.54 4.03 2.88
CA PHE A 260 11.80 3.79 4.31
C PHE A 260 13.05 2.94 4.52
N GLY A 261 14.18 3.61 4.76
CA GLY A 261 15.47 2.97 5.06
C GLY A 261 16.03 2.15 3.90
N LYS A 262 15.73 2.57 2.66
CA LYS A 262 16.12 1.90 1.43
C LYS A 262 16.80 2.89 0.49
N THR A 263 17.88 2.46 -0.15
CA THR A 263 18.61 3.22 -1.18
C THR A 263 17.76 3.43 -2.43
N LEU A 264 18.20 4.33 -3.33
CA LEU A 264 17.51 4.54 -4.62
C LEU A 264 17.39 3.22 -5.42
N ALA A 265 18.48 2.47 -5.53
CA ALA A 265 18.51 1.20 -6.25
C ALA A 265 17.55 0.16 -5.64
N GLU A 266 17.48 0.09 -4.31
CA GLU A 266 16.57 -0.81 -3.60
C GLU A 266 15.09 -0.42 -3.81
N ASN A 267 14.78 0.86 -3.77
CA ASN A 267 13.42 1.33 -4.07
C ASN A 267 13.02 1.02 -5.51
N LEU A 268 13.93 1.20 -6.48
CA LEU A 268 13.69 0.85 -7.87
C LEU A 268 13.49 -0.66 -8.07
N ALA A 269 14.29 -1.49 -7.38
CA ALA A 269 14.12 -2.94 -7.40
C ALA A 269 12.76 -3.38 -6.85
N LEU A 270 12.28 -2.74 -5.77
CA LEU A 270 10.95 -3.00 -5.23
C LEU A 270 9.83 -2.58 -6.19
N ILE A 271 9.92 -1.39 -6.78
CA ILE A 271 8.94 -0.91 -7.77
C ILE A 271 8.88 -1.85 -9.00
N ASN A 272 10.03 -2.29 -9.50
CA ASN A 272 10.09 -3.24 -10.62
C ASN A 272 9.60 -4.64 -10.24
N GLY A 273 9.69 -4.99 -8.95
CA GLY A 273 9.35 -6.28 -8.39
C GLY A 273 7.94 -6.40 -7.81
N LEU A 274 7.14 -5.32 -7.78
CA LEU A 274 5.91 -5.20 -6.98
C LEU A 274 4.96 -6.41 -7.05
N ALA A 275 4.79 -6.99 -8.24
CA ALA A 275 3.87 -8.11 -8.45
C ALA A 275 4.21 -9.35 -7.60
N ILE A 276 5.44 -9.50 -7.10
CA ILE A 276 5.84 -10.60 -6.20
C ILE A 276 5.01 -10.63 -4.93
N PHE A 277 4.61 -9.46 -4.41
CA PHE A 277 3.92 -9.35 -3.12
C PHE A 277 2.50 -9.92 -3.17
N HIS A 278 1.94 -10.20 -4.35
CA HIS A 278 0.70 -10.94 -4.47
C HIS A 278 0.81 -12.38 -3.93
N GLY A 279 2.02 -12.95 -3.87
CA GLY A 279 2.29 -14.24 -3.23
C GLY A 279 2.00 -14.27 -1.73
N LEU A 280 1.90 -13.10 -1.07
CA LEU A 280 1.53 -13.00 0.34
C LEU A 280 0.02 -13.25 0.58
N GLY A 281 -0.80 -13.25 -0.48
CA GLY A 281 -2.24 -13.43 -0.39
C GLY A 281 -3.01 -12.26 0.24
N CYS A 282 -2.35 -11.13 0.50
CA CYS A 282 -2.93 -9.91 1.02
C CYS A 282 -3.13 -8.86 -0.08
N ALA A 283 -3.97 -7.86 0.18
CA ALA A 283 -4.03 -6.66 -0.65
C ALA A 283 -2.74 -5.84 -0.49
N ILE A 284 -2.38 -5.04 -1.50
CA ILE A 284 -1.15 -4.24 -1.49
C ILE A 284 -1.52 -2.75 -1.49
N MET A 285 -0.85 -1.98 -0.63
CA MET A 285 -0.78 -0.52 -0.69
C MET A 285 0.58 -0.07 -1.22
N LEU A 286 0.58 0.97 -2.05
CA LEU A 286 1.80 1.60 -2.56
C LEU A 286 1.83 3.10 -2.23
N GLY A 287 2.71 3.48 -1.30
CA GLY A 287 3.03 4.89 -1.01
C GLY A 287 4.31 5.38 -1.67
N ALA A 288 4.21 5.85 -2.92
CA ALA A 288 5.37 6.35 -3.70
C ALA A 288 5.28 7.84 -4.09
N SER A 289 4.19 8.53 -3.74
CA SER A 289 3.92 9.92 -4.13
C SER A 289 4.93 10.90 -3.51
N ARG A 290 5.46 11.80 -4.35
CA ARG A 290 6.42 12.88 -4.04
C ARG A 290 7.71 12.45 -3.31
N LYS A 291 7.99 11.14 -3.26
CA LYS A 291 9.15 10.57 -2.57
C LYS A 291 10.47 11.10 -3.13
N ARG A 292 11.50 11.13 -2.28
CA ARG A 292 12.87 11.56 -2.62
C ARG A 292 13.44 10.86 -3.86
N MET A 293 13.05 9.61 -4.12
CA MET A 293 13.51 8.88 -5.31
C MET A 293 13.16 9.61 -6.62
N ILE A 294 12.04 10.33 -6.68
CA ILE A 294 11.65 11.10 -7.87
C ILE A 294 12.63 12.25 -8.06
N GLY A 295 12.86 13.04 -7.00
CA GLY A 295 13.84 14.14 -7.05
C GLY A 295 15.24 13.64 -7.42
N ALA A 296 15.70 12.53 -6.83
CA ALA A 296 17.01 11.96 -7.13
C ALA A 296 17.19 11.52 -8.60
N LEU A 297 16.09 11.20 -9.30
CA LEU A 297 16.10 10.81 -10.72
C LEU A 297 15.83 11.98 -11.66
N ASP A 298 15.30 13.08 -11.13
CA ASP A 298 14.90 14.28 -11.87
C ASP A 298 15.61 15.51 -11.28
N HIS A 299 16.94 15.53 -11.36
CA HIS A 299 17.77 16.71 -11.05
C HIS A 299 17.52 17.36 -9.68
N GLU A 300 17.23 16.57 -8.65
CA GLU A 300 16.85 17.03 -7.31
C GLU A 300 15.58 17.90 -7.28
N ALA A 301 14.62 17.62 -8.17
CA ALA A 301 13.36 18.35 -8.28
C ALA A 301 12.69 18.57 -6.91
N PRO A 302 12.22 19.80 -6.63
CA PRO A 302 11.54 20.12 -5.37
C PRO A 302 10.23 19.32 -5.25
N VAL A 303 9.74 19.13 -4.01
CA VAL A 303 8.56 18.30 -3.72
C VAL A 303 7.34 18.67 -4.57
N ALA A 304 7.11 19.97 -4.79
CA ALA A 304 5.99 20.49 -5.57
C ALA A 304 6.04 20.14 -7.08
N GLU A 305 7.22 19.83 -7.62
CA GLU A 305 7.43 19.54 -9.04
C GLU A 305 7.45 18.04 -9.35
N ARG A 306 7.20 17.18 -8.34
CA ARG A 306 7.27 15.72 -8.46
C ARG A 306 5.98 15.06 -8.97
N LEU A 307 5.04 15.82 -9.51
CA LEU A 307 3.74 15.28 -9.96
C LEU A 307 3.92 14.22 -11.06
N GLY A 308 4.69 14.53 -12.11
CA GLY A 308 4.91 13.62 -13.24
C GLY A 308 5.49 12.27 -12.78
N GLY A 309 6.56 12.31 -11.98
CA GLY A 309 7.14 11.09 -11.39
C GLY A 309 6.18 10.34 -10.46
N SER A 310 5.35 11.05 -9.70
CA SER A 310 4.36 10.43 -8.81
C SER A 310 3.29 9.67 -9.58
N LEU A 311 2.79 10.26 -10.68
CA LEU A 311 1.80 9.60 -11.54
C LEU A 311 2.40 8.37 -12.24
N THR A 312 3.65 8.45 -12.70
CA THR A 312 4.37 7.30 -13.27
C THR A 312 4.47 6.14 -12.28
N LEU A 313 4.83 6.41 -11.03
CA LEU A 313 4.92 5.37 -9.99
C LEU A 313 3.54 4.80 -9.61
N ALA A 314 2.49 5.64 -9.58
CA ALA A 314 1.12 5.20 -9.36
C ALA A 314 0.62 4.27 -10.47
N LEU A 315 0.85 4.63 -11.75
CA LEU A 315 0.53 3.78 -12.89
C LEU A 315 1.31 2.47 -12.89
N LYS A 316 2.61 2.51 -12.53
CA LYS A 316 3.41 1.30 -12.36
C LYS A 316 2.82 0.36 -11.30
N GLY A 317 2.28 0.92 -10.21
CA GLY A 317 1.55 0.16 -9.19
C GLY A 317 0.25 -0.47 -9.75
N ALA A 318 -0.56 0.30 -10.48
CA ALA A 318 -1.77 -0.20 -11.12
C ALA A 318 -1.47 -1.35 -12.11
N GLU A 319 -0.44 -1.19 -12.94
CA GLU A 319 0.01 -2.22 -13.88
C GLU A 319 0.54 -3.48 -13.19
N ALA A 320 1.09 -3.34 -11.98
CA ALA A 320 1.55 -4.45 -11.16
C ALA A 320 0.42 -5.10 -10.34
N GLY A 321 -0.83 -4.62 -10.44
CA GLY A 321 -1.99 -5.20 -9.73
C GLY A 321 -2.22 -4.67 -8.31
N VAL A 322 -1.58 -3.57 -7.91
CA VAL A 322 -1.72 -2.97 -6.58
C VAL A 322 -3.16 -2.46 -6.35
N GLN A 323 -3.73 -2.79 -5.20
CA GLN A 323 -5.12 -2.46 -4.84
C GLN A 323 -5.29 -1.02 -4.36
N ILE A 324 -4.34 -0.47 -3.61
CA ILE A 324 -4.46 0.87 -3.00
C ILE A 324 -3.22 1.72 -3.31
N LEU A 325 -3.42 2.88 -3.93
CA LEU A 325 -2.37 3.84 -4.25
C LEU A 325 -2.49 5.03 -3.30
N ARG A 326 -1.48 5.23 -2.44
CA ARG A 326 -1.44 6.29 -1.44
C ARG A 326 -0.76 7.53 -2.02
N VAL A 327 -1.51 8.63 -2.20
CA VAL A 327 -1.09 9.80 -3.00
C VAL A 327 -1.42 11.14 -2.36
N HIS A 328 -0.61 12.16 -2.66
CA HIS A 328 -0.91 13.55 -2.33
C HIS A 328 -1.85 14.17 -3.39
N ASP A 329 -1.55 13.98 -4.66
CA ASP A 329 -2.24 14.60 -5.80
C ASP A 329 -3.44 13.76 -6.26
N VAL A 330 -4.50 13.72 -5.43
CA VAL A 330 -5.69 12.85 -5.62
C VAL A 330 -6.34 13.04 -6.98
N LYS A 331 -6.70 14.28 -7.35
CA LYS A 331 -7.42 14.56 -8.60
C LYS A 331 -6.66 14.07 -9.83
N ALA A 332 -5.36 14.36 -9.90
CA ALA A 332 -4.50 13.93 -11.01
C ALA A 332 -4.34 12.41 -11.06
N SER A 333 -4.18 11.77 -9.89
CA SER A 333 -4.06 10.31 -9.78
C SER A 333 -5.34 9.60 -10.20
N VAL A 334 -6.51 10.08 -9.74
CA VAL A 334 -7.82 9.55 -10.15
C VAL A 334 -8.04 9.71 -11.64
N GLN A 335 -7.68 10.86 -12.22
CA GLN A 335 -7.77 11.06 -13.68
C GLN A 335 -6.92 10.03 -14.43
N ALA A 336 -5.66 9.86 -14.04
CA ALA A 336 -4.76 8.89 -14.66
C ALA A 336 -5.31 7.45 -14.58
N LEU A 337 -5.82 7.04 -13.41
CA LEU A 337 -6.41 5.71 -13.23
C LEU A 337 -7.71 5.49 -14.01
N ARG A 338 -8.54 6.53 -14.17
CA ARG A 338 -9.75 6.44 -15.02
C ARG A 338 -9.39 6.20 -16.48
N VAL A 339 -8.37 6.90 -17.00
CA VAL A 339 -7.87 6.67 -18.36
C VAL A 339 -7.28 5.28 -18.48
N TRP A 340 -6.40 4.88 -17.56
CA TRP A 340 -5.81 3.54 -17.53
C TRP A 340 -6.89 2.44 -17.50
N ARG A 341 -7.93 2.61 -16.68
CA ARG A 341 -9.06 1.67 -16.62
C ARG A 341 -9.80 1.57 -17.95
N GLY A 342 -10.08 2.70 -18.62
CA GLY A 342 -10.68 2.71 -19.95
C GLY A 342 -9.87 1.92 -20.98
N LEU A 343 -8.53 2.00 -20.93
CA LEU A 343 -7.65 1.20 -21.78
C LEU A 343 -7.75 -0.31 -21.47
N ARG A 344 -7.83 -0.69 -20.18
CA ARG A 344 -8.00 -2.10 -19.77
C ARG A 344 -9.37 -2.65 -20.15
N ASP A 345 -10.43 -1.88 -19.94
CA ASP A 345 -11.80 -2.27 -20.30
C ASP A 345 -11.90 -2.50 -21.82
N GLN A 346 -11.32 -1.61 -22.64
CA GLN A 346 -11.32 -1.77 -24.10
C GLN A 346 -10.53 -2.99 -24.57
N ALA A 347 -9.47 -3.39 -23.86
CA ALA A 347 -8.69 -4.57 -24.21
C ALA A 347 -9.47 -5.89 -24.03
N LEU A 348 -10.54 -5.90 -23.22
CA LEU A 348 -11.39 -7.07 -23.01
C LEU A 348 -12.51 -7.21 -24.06
N VAL A 349 -12.82 -6.13 -24.78
CA VAL A 349 -13.79 -6.16 -25.88
C VAL A 349 -13.03 -6.59 -27.13
N GLY A 350 -12.94 -7.90 -27.35
CA GLY A 350 -12.26 -8.48 -28.52
C GLY A 350 -12.68 -7.79 -29.82
N GLY A 351 -11.69 -7.42 -30.64
CA GLY A 351 -11.90 -6.92 -32.00
C GLY A 351 -12.06 -8.04 -33.02
#